data_AF-A0A6A8AJX1-F1
#
_entry.id   AF-A0A6A8AJX1-F1
#
_cell.length_a   1.000
_cell.length_b   1.000
_cell.length_c   1.000
_cell.angle_alpha   90.00
_cell.angle_beta   90.00
_cell.angle_gamma   90.00
#
_symmetry.space_group_name_H-M   'P 1'
#
loop_
_entity.id
_entity.type
_entity.pdbx_description
1 polymer ?
#
loop_
_entity_poly.entity_id
_entity_poly.type
_entity_poly.pdbx_seq_one_letter_code
_entity_poly.pdbx_strand_id
1 'polypeptide(L)' 'MLFHTIENWAKKLYNGLEVDVTKCTECGECEPKCPYKLPIISMLQKAQMDLRR' A
#
# COMPACT_ATOMS: atom_id res chain seq x y z
N MET A 1 14.43 9.97 19.23
CA MET A 1 14.85 9.40 17.93
C MET A 1 14.20 8.02 17.75
N LEU A 2 12.86 7.95 17.60
CA LEU A 2 12.08 6.69 17.59
C LEU A 2 11.24 6.48 16.31
N PHE A 3 11.13 7.49 15.43
CA PHE A 3 10.28 7.41 14.26
C PHE A 3 10.84 6.52 13.13
N HIS A 4 12.16 6.47 12.97
CA HIS A 4 12.81 5.63 11.95
C HIS A 4 12.60 4.13 12.19
N THR A 5 12.41 3.71 13.44
CA THR A 5 12.27 2.30 13.80
C THR A 5 10.92 1.72 13.34
N ILE A 6 9.86 2.51 13.44
CA ILE A 6 8.49 2.09 13.06
C ILE A 6 8.34 2.06 11.54
N GLU A 7 8.88 3.06 10.83
CA GLU A 7 8.83 3.10 9.36
C GLU A 7 9.53 1.88 8.74
N ASN A 8 10.75 1.58 9.19
CA ASN A 8 11.52 0.44 8.69
C ASN A 8 10.84 -0.91 9.01
N TRP A 9 10.21 -1.02 10.17
CA TRP A 9 9.43 -2.20 10.54
C TRP A 9 8.20 -2.37 9.64
N ALA A 10 7.45 -1.30 9.38
CA ALA A 10 6.30 -1.31 8.49
C ALA A 10 6.70 -1.71 7.04
N LYS A 11 7.81 -1.15 6.53
CA LYS A 11 8.39 -1.52 5.22
C LYS A 11 8.74 -3.01 5.15
N LYS A 12 9.41 -3.53 6.18
CA LYS A 12 9.80 -4.95 6.26
C LYS A 12 8.59 -5.89 6.28
N LEU A 13 7.54 -5.55 7.03
CA LEU A 13 6.31 -6.33 7.06
C LEU A 13 5.61 -6.33 5.71
N TYR A 14 5.47 -5.16 5.09
CA TYR A 14 4.81 -5.04 3.79
C TYR A 14 5.54 -5.85 2.71
N ASN A 15 6.88 -5.77 2.66
CA ASN A 15 7.69 -6.54 1.72
C ASN A 15 7.64 -8.07 1.95
N GLY A 16 7.15 -8.51 3.11
CA GLY A 16 6.94 -9.93 3.41
C GLY A 16 5.59 -10.49 2.93
N LEU A 17 4.71 -9.66 2.37
CA LEU A 17 3.43 -10.11 1.83
C LEU A 17 3.63 -10.87 0.51
N GLU A 18 2.89 -11.95 0.31
CA GLU A 18 2.93 -12.76 -0.93
C GLU A 18 2.42 -11.99 -2.17
N VAL A 19 1.54 -11.02 -1.93
CA VAL A 19 0.95 -10.16 -2.95
C VAL A 19 1.18 -8.72 -2.51
N ASP A 20 1.89 -7.97 -3.35
CA ASP A 20 2.10 -6.55 -3.20
C ASP A 20 1.30 -5.77 -4.26
N VAL A 21 1.42 -4.44 -4.21
CA VAL A 21 0.76 -3.54 -5.14
C VAL A 21 1.25 -3.67 -6.59
N THR A 22 2.39 -4.32 -6.87
CA THR A 22 2.85 -4.53 -8.26
C THR A 22 1.90 -5.41 -9.07
N LYS A 23 1.10 -6.23 -8.37
CA LYS A 23 0.05 -7.07 -8.98
C LYS A 23 -1.27 -6.31 -9.25
N CYS A 24 -1.39 -5.07 -8.77
CA CYS A 24 -2.58 -4.24 -9.03
C CYS A 24 -2.58 -3.77 -10.49
N THR A 25 -3.67 -4.06 -11.22
CA THR A 25 -3.86 -3.63 -12.62
C THR A 25 -4.71 -2.37 -12.74
N GLU A 26 -4.97 -1.68 -11.63
CA GLU A 26 -5.78 -0.44 -11.60
C GLU A 26 -7.20 -0.64 -12.14
N CYS A 27 -7.79 -1.82 -11.94
CA CYS A 27 -9.12 -2.17 -12.48
C CYS A 27 -10.29 -1.38 -11.88
N GLY A 28 -10.11 -0.74 -10.71
CA GLY A 28 -11.14 0.07 -10.06
C GLY A 28 -12.20 -0.72 -9.30
N GLU A 29 -12.17 -2.05 -9.31
CA GLU A 29 -13.24 -2.86 -8.70
C GLU A 29 -13.30 -2.77 -7.17
N CYS A 30 -12.21 -2.37 -6.52
CA CYS A 30 -12.12 -2.27 -5.07
C CYS A 30 -12.88 -1.05 -4.52
N GLU A 31 -12.86 0.07 -5.24
CA GLU A 31 -13.45 1.35 -4.81
C GLU A 31 -14.98 1.30 -4.63
N PRO A 32 -15.80 0.77 -5.56
CA PRO A 32 -17.25 0.67 -5.37
C PRO A 32 -17.63 -0.36 -4.28
N LYS A 33 -16.76 -1.34 -4.00
CA LYS A 33 -16.96 -2.32 -2.93
C LYS A 33 -16.63 -1.76 -1.55
N CYS A 34 -15.90 -0.64 -1.48
CA CYS A 34 -15.48 -0.05 -0.22
C CYS A 34 -16.64 0.71 0.44
N PRO A 35 -17.14 0.28 1.62
CA PRO A 35 -18.24 0.97 2.31
C PRO A 35 -17.87 2.39 2.73
N TYR A 36 -16.58 2.66 2.91
CA TYR A 36 -16.04 3.96 3.30
C TYR A 36 -15.65 4.84 2.12
N LYS A 37 -15.87 4.40 0.87
CA LYS A 37 -15.54 5.14 -0.36
C LYS A 37 -14.09 5.63 -0.38
N LEU A 38 -13.17 4.78 0.06
CA LEU A 38 -11.75 5.13 0.06
C LEU A 38 -11.19 5.14 -1.36
N PRO A 39 -10.26 6.06 -1.68
CA PRO A 39 -9.56 6.10 -2.96
C PRO A 39 -8.44 5.05 -2.98
N ILE A 40 -8.83 3.76 -3.03
CA ILE A 40 -7.93 2.63 -2.84
C ILE A 40 -6.82 2.61 -3.89
N ILE A 41 -7.12 2.93 -5.16
CA ILE A 41 -6.09 2.94 -6.21
C ILE A 41 -5.01 3.98 -5.90
N SER A 42 -5.40 5.20 -5.54
CA SER A 42 -4.43 6.26 -5.21
C SER A 42 -3.60 5.92 -3.97
N MET A 43 -4.21 5.27 -2.97
CA MET A 43 -3.48 4.81 -1.78
C MET A 43 -2.45 3.73 -2.12
N LEU A 44 -2.81 2.79 -3.00
CA LEU A 44 -1.93 1.74 -3.48
C LEU A 44 -0.76 2.32 -4.30
N GLN A 45 -1.02 3.23 -5.23
CA GLN A 45 0.01 3.94 -5.99
C GLN A 45 0.98 4.69 -5.06
N LYS A 46 0.45 5.37 -4.04
CA LYS A 46 1.28 6.04 -3.03
C LYS A 46 2.17 5.04 -2.27
N ALA A 47 1.61 3.91 -1.83
CA ALA A 47 2.38 2.86 -1.17
C ALA A 47 3.50 2.33 -2.07
N GLN A 48 3.23 2.12 -3.37
CA GLN A 48 4.25 1.72 -4.34
C GLN A 48 5.42 2.73 -4.42
N MET A 49 5.12 4.03 -4.36
CA MET A 49 6.13 5.09 -4.37
C MET A 49 6.93 5.14 -3.07
N ASP A 50 6.25 5.03 -1.92
CA ASP A 50 6.86 5.15 -0.59
C ASP A 50 7.73 3.94 -0.23
N LEU A 51 7.43 2.76 -0.80
CA LEU A 51 8.10 1.50 -0.49
C LEU A 51 9.21 1.10 -1.48
N ARG A 52 9.24 1.70 -2.68
CA ARG A 52 10.33 1.51 -3.66
C ARG A 52 11.62 2.28 -3.32
N ARG A 53 11.67 2.99 -2.20
CA ARG A 53 12.76 3.88 -1.79
C ARG A 53 13.61 3.31 -0.66
#